data_AF-A0A6J4MY69-F1
#
_entry.id   AF-A0A6J4MY69-F1
#
_cell.length_a   1.000
_cell.length_b   1.000
_cell.length_c   1.000
_cell.angle_alpha   90.00
_cell.angle_beta   90.00
_cell.angle_gamma   90.00
#
_symmetry.space_group_name_H-M   'P 1'
#
loop_
_entity.id
_entity.type
_entity.pdbx_description
1 polymer ?
#
loop_
_entity_poly.entity_id
_entity_poly.type
_entity_poly.pdbx_seq_one_letter_code
_entity_poly.pdbx_strand_id
1 'polypeptide(L)'
;MSTASTASSATTTSAATTATTSTVDVIAADGAKSGTVELPAAVFDVQVNIPLIHQVVVAQLAAARQGSHSTLGRGEVAGGGAKPYRQKGTGRARQGSIRAPQYAGGGIVHGPTPRSYAQRTPKKMKAAALRGALSDRAREGRVHVVEGVVTGDKPSTKSALTLLAKLTERPRVLVVLERGDDVSRLSLRNASAVRTLTMDQLNTYDVLLSDDVVFTKAALDAFVAGSSTGGSASSEADTAVDAEAEEESQ
;
A
#
# COMPACT_ATOMS: atom_id res chain seq x y z
N MET A 1 -42.43 -17.95 -49.14
CA MET A 1 -41.07 -17.47 -48.79
C MET A 1 -41.17 -16.84 -47.40
N SER A 2 -41.31 -17.60 -46.31
CA SER A 2 -40.31 -18.43 -45.61
C SER A 2 -38.98 -17.73 -45.38
N THR A 3 -38.83 -17.13 -44.19
CA THR A 3 -37.63 -17.22 -43.33
C THR A 3 -38.03 -16.87 -41.90
N ALA A 4 -38.48 -17.88 -41.14
CA ALA A 4 -38.53 -17.80 -39.68
C ALA A 4 -37.09 -17.87 -39.15
N SER A 5 -36.64 -16.84 -38.43
CA SER A 5 -35.35 -16.83 -37.74
C SER A 5 -35.53 -17.43 -36.34
N THR A 6 -35.06 -18.67 -36.19
CA THR A 6 -34.98 -19.38 -34.92
C THR A 6 -33.82 -18.79 -34.09
N ALA A 7 -34.14 -18.04 -33.03
CA ALA A 7 -33.17 -17.63 -32.03
C ALA A 7 -32.80 -18.85 -31.17
N SER A 8 -31.64 -19.45 -31.47
CA SER A 8 -31.02 -20.48 -30.64
C SER A 8 -30.50 -19.85 -29.35
N SER A 9 -31.03 -20.31 -28.23
CA SER A 9 -30.57 -19.97 -26.89
C SER A 9 -29.14 -20.47 -26.68
N ALA A 10 -28.18 -19.55 -26.65
CA ALA A 10 -26.82 -19.85 -26.23
C ALA A 10 -26.82 -20.11 -24.71
N THR A 11 -26.75 -21.39 -24.35
CA THR A 11 -26.41 -21.84 -23.01
C THR A 11 -25.08 -21.21 -22.60
N THR A 12 -25.12 -20.23 -21.71
CA THR A 12 -23.93 -19.74 -21.03
C THR A 12 -23.53 -20.81 -20.03
N THR A 13 -22.68 -21.74 -20.47
CA THR A 13 -22.02 -22.68 -19.57
C THR A 13 -21.13 -21.86 -18.65
N SER A 14 -21.57 -21.70 -17.40
CA SER A 14 -20.75 -21.22 -16.31
C SER A 14 -19.57 -22.20 -16.16
N ALA A 15 -18.41 -21.80 -16.68
CA ALA A 15 -17.16 -22.46 -16.37
C ALA A 15 -16.80 -22.09 -14.92
N ALA A 16 -17.18 -22.98 -13.99
CA ALA A 16 -16.63 -22.98 -12.65
C ALA A 16 -15.10 -22.95 -12.76
N THR A 17 -14.49 -21.86 -12.31
CA THR A 17 -13.03 -21.72 -12.30
C THR A 17 -12.49 -22.60 -11.18
N THR A 18 -12.05 -23.81 -11.54
CA THR A 18 -11.26 -24.68 -10.68
C THR A 18 -10.03 -23.90 -10.22
N ALA A 19 -9.88 -23.72 -8.92
CA ALA A 19 -8.77 -22.99 -8.31
C ALA A 19 -7.44 -23.70 -8.62
N THR A 20 -6.61 -23.11 -9.48
CA THR A 20 -5.24 -23.60 -9.73
C THR A 20 -4.37 -23.25 -8.53
N THR A 21 -4.18 -24.17 -7.60
CA THR A 21 -3.30 -24.02 -6.43
C THR A 21 -1.84 -24.17 -6.86
N SER A 22 -1.01 -23.15 -6.63
CA SER A 22 0.44 -23.27 -6.79
C SER A 22 1.07 -23.74 -5.48
N THR A 23 1.98 -24.71 -5.55
CA THR A 23 2.67 -25.27 -4.38
C THR A 23 4.03 -24.61 -4.19
N VAL A 24 4.35 -24.19 -2.97
CA VAL A 24 5.68 -23.66 -2.61
C VAL A 24 6.28 -24.52 -1.50
N ASP A 25 7.57 -24.83 -1.65
CA ASP A 25 8.33 -25.57 -0.65
C ASP A 25 8.55 -24.72 0.62
N VAL A 26 8.32 -25.31 1.79
CA VAL A 26 8.68 -24.74 3.09
C VAL A 26 10.11 -25.11 3.41
N ILE A 27 10.92 -24.09 3.69
CA ILE A 27 12.32 -24.23 4.03
C ILE A 27 12.48 -24.10 5.54
N ALA A 28 13.08 -25.09 6.18
CA ALA A 28 13.49 -25.03 7.57
C ALA A 28 14.66 -24.06 7.74
N ALA A 29 14.90 -23.62 8.97
CA ALA A 29 15.95 -22.65 9.25
C ALA A 29 17.39 -23.13 8.91
N ASP A 30 17.59 -24.44 8.79
CA ASP A 30 18.85 -25.05 8.37
C ASP A 30 19.07 -25.00 6.85
N GLY A 31 18.02 -24.69 6.08
CA GLY A 31 17.98 -24.71 4.61
C GLY A 31 17.44 -26.03 4.02
N ALA A 32 17.00 -26.97 4.86
CA ALA A 32 16.36 -28.21 4.43
C ALA A 32 14.88 -27.97 4.08
N LYS A 33 14.32 -28.75 3.14
CA LYS A 33 12.89 -28.71 2.82
C LYS A 33 12.12 -29.43 3.93
N SER A 34 11.26 -28.74 4.67
CA SER A 34 10.46 -29.34 5.77
C SER A 34 9.01 -29.64 5.37
N GLY A 35 8.52 -29.14 4.24
CA GLY A 35 7.19 -29.46 3.71
C GLY A 35 6.81 -28.67 2.47
N THR A 36 5.55 -28.74 2.06
CA THR A 36 4.96 -27.92 1.00
C THR A 36 3.74 -27.18 1.54
N VAL A 37 3.49 -25.97 1.05
CA VAL A 37 2.28 -25.18 1.35
C VAL A 37 1.61 -24.78 0.04
N GLU A 38 0.29 -24.86 0.03
CA GLU A 38 -0.54 -24.46 -1.10
C GLU A 38 -0.85 -22.96 -1.02
N LEU A 39 -0.57 -22.25 -2.11
CA LEU A 39 -0.94 -20.85 -2.28
C LEU A 39 -2.31 -20.75 -2.95
N PRO A 40 -3.30 -20.08 -2.32
CA PRO A 40 -4.61 -19.88 -2.93
C PRO A 40 -4.55 -19.02 -4.19
N ALA A 41 -5.13 -19.52 -5.28
CA ALA A 41 -5.22 -18.83 -6.57
C ALA A 41 -5.84 -17.42 -6.46
N ALA A 42 -6.83 -17.25 -5.57
CA ALA A 42 -7.52 -15.98 -5.38
C ALA A 42 -6.61 -14.82 -4.90
N VAL A 43 -5.45 -15.14 -4.34
CA VAL A 43 -4.50 -14.15 -3.79
C VAL A 43 -3.20 -14.10 -4.60
N PHE A 44 -2.74 -15.26 -5.09
CA PHE A 44 -1.43 -15.42 -5.74
C PHE A 44 -1.49 -15.70 -7.25
N ASP A 45 -2.68 -15.80 -7.86
CA ASP A 45 -2.84 -15.96 -9.30
C ASP A 45 -3.89 -15.00 -9.91
N VAL A 46 -3.83 -13.74 -9.50
CA VAL A 46 -4.66 -12.66 -10.06
C VAL A 46 -3.94 -12.01 -11.23
N GLN A 47 -4.69 -11.67 -12.28
CA GLN A 47 -4.13 -10.91 -13.40
C GLN A 47 -3.60 -9.54 -12.96
N VAL A 48 -2.33 -9.28 -13.28
CA VAL A 48 -1.64 -8.04 -12.92
C VAL A 48 -2.21 -6.86 -13.71
N ASN A 49 -2.62 -5.80 -12.99
CA ASN A 49 -3.09 -4.54 -13.56
C ASN A 49 -2.13 -3.40 -13.17
N ILE A 50 -1.26 -3.02 -14.09
CA ILE A 50 -0.20 -2.02 -13.86
C ILE A 50 -0.77 -0.63 -13.52
N PRO A 51 -1.74 -0.06 -14.25
CA PRO A 51 -2.36 1.23 -13.89
C PRO A 51 -2.90 1.29 -12.47
N LEU A 52 -3.58 0.22 -12.04
CA LEU A 52 -4.16 0.14 -10.70
C LEU A 52 -3.07 0.10 -9.63
N ILE A 53 -2.02 -0.71 -9.84
CA ILE A 53 -0.87 -0.79 -8.96
C ILE A 53 -0.18 0.57 -8.85
N HIS A 54 0.09 1.22 -9.98
CA HIS A 54 0.68 2.55 -10.03
C HIS A 54 -0.11 3.57 -9.21
N GLN A 55 -1.44 3.62 -9.39
CA GLN A 55 -2.29 4.56 -8.64
C GLN A 55 -2.22 4.34 -7.13
N VAL A 56 -2.22 3.09 -6.67
CA VAL A 56 -2.13 2.77 -5.23
C VAL A 56 -0.76 3.14 -4.68
N VAL A 57 0.32 2.85 -5.41
CA VAL A 57 1.69 3.22 -5.00
C VAL A 57 1.86 4.73 -4.92
N VAL A 58 1.40 5.48 -5.92
CA VAL A 58 1.45 6.94 -5.91
C VAL A 58 0.66 7.51 -4.73
N ALA A 59 -0.53 6.97 -4.44
CA ALA A 59 -1.33 7.39 -3.29
C ALA A 59 -0.62 7.09 -1.95
N GLN A 60 0.06 5.94 -1.83
CA GLN A 60 0.83 5.57 -0.64
C GLN A 60 2.03 6.51 -0.43
N LEU A 61 2.80 6.79 -1.50
CA LEU A 61 3.91 7.73 -1.46
C LEU A 61 3.44 9.17 -1.17
N ALA A 62 2.29 9.58 -1.72
CA ALA A 62 1.70 10.87 -1.45
C ALA A 62 1.26 11.00 0.02
N ALA A 63 0.71 9.93 0.61
CA ALA A 63 0.36 9.92 2.03
C ALA A 63 1.59 9.96 2.96
N ALA A 64 2.72 9.37 2.55
CA ALA A 64 3.97 9.43 3.29
C ALA A 64 4.65 10.82 3.25
N ARG A 65 4.29 11.65 2.27
CA ARG A 65 4.88 12.99 2.10
C ARG A 65 4.36 13.96 3.17
N GLN A 66 5.26 14.44 4.01
CA GLN A 66 4.97 15.53 4.94
C GLN A 66 4.90 16.87 4.19
N GLY A 67 3.81 17.62 4.38
CA GLY A 67 3.63 18.95 3.80
C GLY A 67 3.92 20.08 4.78
N SER A 68 5.05 20.02 5.48
CA SER A 68 5.44 20.99 6.53
C SER A 68 6.16 22.24 5.97
N HIS A 69 5.85 22.63 4.75
CA HIS A 69 6.46 23.81 4.10
C HIS A 69 5.51 25.00 4.19
N SER A 70 6.01 26.15 4.62
CA SER A 70 5.25 27.39 4.72
C SER A 70 6.10 28.58 4.29
N THR A 71 5.46 29.59 3.74
CA THR A 71 6.04 30.90 3.46
C THR A 71 5.12 31.98 3.99
N LEU A 72 5.71 33.07 4.47
CA LEU A 72 4.93 34.20 4.97
C LEU A 72 4.24 34.95 3.81
N GLY A 73 2.92 35.00 3.88
CA GLY A 73 2.12 35.85 3.02
C GLY A 73 2.31 37.34 3.34
N ARG A 74 1.81 38.23 2.48
CA ARG A 74 1.91 39.69 2.69
C ARG A 74 1.44 40.16 4.07
N GLY A 75 0.40 39.53 4.63
CA GLY A 75 -0.16 39.88 5.94
C GLY A 75 0.58 39.28 7.13
N GLU A 76 1.41 38.27 6.92
CA GLU A 76 2.13 37.56 7.97
C GLU A 76 3.56 38.11 8.16
N VAL A 77 4.10 38.78 7.14
CA VAL A 77 5.40 39.46 7.24
C VAL A 77 5.28 40.71 8.11
N ALA A 78 6.12 40.81 9.14
CA ALA A 78 6.08 41.89 10.13
C ALA A 78 6.20 43.30 9.51
N GLY A 79 5.25 44.20 9.83
CA GLY A 79 5.27 45.60 9.41
C GLY A 79 4.36 45.90 8.21
N GLY A 80 4.51 47.07 7.57
CA GLY A 80 3.73 47.44 6.39
C GLY A 80 2.25 47.77 6.62
N GLY A 81 1.86 48.02 7.86
CA GLY A 81 0.51 48.48 8.25
C GLY A 81 0.24 49.96 7.98
N ALA A 82 1.20 50.73 7.47
CA ALA A 82 1.04 52.12 7.11
C ALA A 82 1.48 52.39 5.66
N LYS A 83 0.82 53.36 5.02
CA LYS A 83 1.17 53.78 3.66
C LYS A 83 2.53 54.50 3.66
N PRO A 84 3.50 54.12 2.81
CA PRO A 84 4.85 54.71 2.86
C PRO A 84 4.91 56.21 2.57
N TYR A 85 4.01 56.73 1.72
CA TYR A 85 3.92 58.14 1.36
C TYR A 85 2.55 58.50 0.76
N ARG A 86 2.28 59.81 0.62
CA ARG A 86 1.05 60.35 0.03
C ARG A 86 0.76 59.79 -1.38
N GLN A 87 -0.52 59.66 -1.74
CA GLN A 87 -0.97 59.01 -2.98
C GLN A 87 -0.49 59.68 -4.28
N LYS A 88 -0.25 61.00 -4.26
CA LYS A 88 0.18 61.81 -5.40
C LYS A 88 1.19 62.88 -4.95
N GLY A 89 1.96 63.44 -5.89
CA GLY A 89 2.88 64.56 -5.63
C GLY A 89 4.28 64.19 -5.15
N THR A 90 4.69 62.93 -5.27
CA THR A 90 6.04 62.45 -4.87
C THR A 90 6.96 62.11 -6.04
N GLY A 91 6.44 62.08 -7.28
CA GLY A 91 7.19 61.66 -8.47
C GLY A 91 7.54 60.16 -8.52
N ARG A 92 7.16 59.38 -7.50
CA ARG A 92 7.41 57.92 -7.39
C ARG A 92 6.18 57.12 -7.82
N ALA A 93 6.37 55.83 -8.11
CA ALA A 93 5.27 54.89 -8.32
C ALA A 93 4.32 54.84 -7.09
N ARG A 94 3.06 54.45 -7.27
CA ARG A 94 2.11 54.37 -6.15
C ARG A 94 2.35 53.11 -5.34
N GLN A 95 2.53 53.25 -4.03
CA GLN A 95 2.79 52.12 -3.15
C GLN A 95 1.87 52.17 -1.92
N GLY A 96 1.21 51.04 -1.66
CA GLY A 96 0.23 50.92 -0.57
C GLY A 96 0.85 50.39 0.73
N SER A 97 1.95 49.64 0.64
CA SER A 97 2.63 49.02 1.77
C SER A 97 4.07 48.69 1.39
N ILE A 98 4.98 48.69 2.37
CA ILE A 98 6.36 48.23 2.20
C ILE A 98 6.49 46.70 2.10
N ARG A 99 5.44 45.94 2.45
CA ARG A 99 5.42 44.46 2.41
C ARG A 99 4.79 43.88 1.15
N ALA A 100 4.57 44.71 0.13
CA ALA A 100 4.03 44.24 -1.13
C ALA A 100 5.03 43.30 -1.84
N PRO A 101 4.57 42.29 -2.62
CA PRO A 101 5.44 41.25 -3.17
C PRO A 101 6.58 41.74 -4.06
N GLN A 102 6.38 42.87 -4.75
CA GLN A 102 7.40 43.49 -5.60
C GLN A 102 8.54 44.17 -4.80
N TYR A 103 8.38 44.35 -3.49
CA TYR A 103 9.42 44.91 -2.62
C TYR A 103 10.35 43.82 -2.11
N ALA A 104 11.62 44.18 -1.92
CA ALA A 104 12.56 43.35 -1.16
C ALA A 104 12.06 43.18 0.28
N GLY A 105 12.00 41.92 0.76
CA GLY A 105 11.41 41.61 2.06
C GLY A 105 9.88 41.76 2.12
N GLY A 106 9.22 41.77 0.96
CA GLY A 106 7.77 41.63 0.83
C GLY A 106 7.31 40.18 1.00
N GLY A 107 6.00 39.98 1.21
CA GLY A 107 5.42 38.64 1.32
C GLY A 107 5.29 37.93 -0.02
N ILE A 108 5.28 36.60 0.00
CA ILE A 108 5.15 35.75 -1.19
C ILE A 108 3.65 35.56 -1.52
N VAL A 109 3.27 35.70 -2.80
CA VAL A 109 1.85 35.60 -3.23
C VAL A 109 1.40 34.15 -3.37
N HIS A 110 2.13 33.36 -4.16
CA HIS A 110 1.83 31.95 -4.42
C HIS A 110 2.97 31.09 -3.91
N GLY A 111 3.16 31.11 -2.60
CA GLY A 111 4.15 30.29 -1.92
C GLY A 111 3.59 28.94 -1.47
N PRO A 112 4.45 28.00 -1.06
CA PRO A 112 4.02 26.75 -0.47
C PRO A 112 3.28 27.01 0.85
N THR A 113 2.12 26.38 1.01
CA THR A 113 1.34 26.38 2.24
C THR A 113 1.30 24.96 2.82
N PRO A 114 1.27 24.81 4.16
CA PRO A 114 1.15 23.50 4.76
C PRO A 114 -0.13 22.80 4.30
N ARG A 115 0.00 21.59 3.74
CA ARG A 115 -1.14 20.83 3.22
C ARG A 115 -0.92 19.34 3.36
N SER A 116 -2.03 18.59 3.45
CA SER A 116 -1.98 17.13 3.31
C SER A 116 -1.92 16.75 1.83
N TYR A 117 -1.08 15.76 1.51
CA TYR A 117 -0.98 15.15 0.18
C TYR A 117 -1.74 13.82 0.09
N ALA A 118 -2.40 13.40 1.17
CA ALA A 118 -3.11 12.13 1.22
C ALA A 118 -4.27 12.09 0.22
N GLN A 119 -4.35 11.00 -0.56
CA GLN A 119 -5.40 10.77 -1.55
C GLN A 119 -6.28 9.59 -1.11
N ARG A 120 -7.60 9.77 -1.16
CA ARG A 120 -8.54 8.70 -0.82
C ARG A 120 -8.53 7.64 -1.91
N THR A 121 -8.13 6.42 -1.55
CA THR A 121 -8.13 5.24 -2.41
C THR A 121 -9.15 4.21 -1.91
N PRO A 122 -10.07 3.72 -2.77
CA PRO A 122 -11.05 2.70 -2.38
C PRO A 122 -10.40 1.42 -1.82
N LYS A 123 -11.04 0.80 -0.81
CA LYS A 123 -10.52 -0.40 -0.14
C LYS A 123 -10.29 -1.57 -1.11
N LYS A 124 -11.23 -1.81 -2.03
CA LYS A 124 -11.14 -2.86 -3.04
C LYS A 124 -9.94 -2.66 -3.99
N MET A 125 -9.59 -1.41 -4.31
CA MET A 125 -8.42 -1.12 -5.15
C MET A 125 -7.12 -1.44 -4.43
N LYS A 126 -6.99 -1.08 -3.14
CA LYS A 126 -5.80 -1.42 -2.35
C LYS A 126 -5.59 -2.94 -2.27
N ALA A 127 -6.66 -3.68 -1.98
CA ALA A 127 -6.63 -5.13 -1.91
C ALA A 127 -6.26 -5.77 -3.27
N ALA A 128 -6.85 -5.29 -4.37
CA ALA A 128 -6.55 -5.77 -5.70
C ALA A 128 -5.09 -5.48 -6.11
N ALA A 129 -4.56 -4.30 -5.75
CA ALA A 129 -3.17 -3.93 -6.04
C ALA A 129 -2.18 -4.84 -5.32
N LEU A 130 -2.43 -5.12 -4.04
CA LEU A 130 -1.60 -6.03 -3.25
C LEU A 130 -1.62 -7.46 -3.82
N ARG A 131 -2.80 -7.99 -4.15
CA ARG A 131 -2.94 -9.32 -4.78
C ARG A 131 -2.22 -9.39 -6.12
N GLY A 132 -2.36 -8.36 -6.95
CA GLY A 132 -1.65 -8.26 -8.23
C GLY A 132 -0.12 -8.25 -8.06
N ALA A 133 0.40 -7.51 -7.08
CA ALA A 133 1.83 -7.47 -6.79
C ALA A 133 2.37 -8.81 -6.25
N LEU A 134 1.62 -9.48 -5.37
CA LEU A 134 1.99 -10.81 -4.87
C LEU A 134 1.89 -11.90 -5.95
N SER A 135 0.90 -11.79 -6.84
CA SER A 135 0.74 -12.73 -7.96
C SER A 135 1.89 -12.62 -8.96
N ASP A 136 2.37 -11.41 -9.23
CA ASP A 136 3.57 -11.19 -10.05
C ASP A 136 4.80 -11.90 -9.45
N ARG A 137 5.05 -11.70 -8.16
CA ARG A 137 6.16 -12.36 -7.44
C ARG A 137 6.00 -13.88 -7.39
N ALA A 138 4.79 -14.39 -7.21
CA ALA A 138 4.52 -15.82 -7.19
C ALA A 138 4.76 -16.46 -8.56
N ARG A 139 4.33 -15.81 -9.66
CA ARG A 139 4.57 -16.29 -11.04
C ARG A 139 6.05 -16.33 -11.39
N GLU A 140 6.83 -15.40 -10.87
CA GLU A 140 8.29 -15.37 -11.04
C GLU A 140 9.05 -16.33 -10.09
N GLY A 141 8.34 -17.07 -9.22
CA GLY A 141 8.95 -17.98 -8.25
C GLY A 141 9.74 -17.26 -7.14
N ARG A 142 9.40 -16.00 -6.85
CA ARG A 142 10.09 -15.12 -5.88
C ARG A 142 9.41 -15.05 -4.51
N VAL A 143 8.48 -15.97 -4.27
CA VAL A 143 7.81 -16.13 -2.98
C VAL A 143 8.38 -17.37 -2.31
N HIS A 144 9.00 -17.19 -1.15
CA HIS A 144 9.58 -18.27 -0.36
C HIS A 144 8.86 -18.38 0.98
N VAL A 145 8.68 -19.62 1.46
CA VAL A 145 8.07 -19.88 2.76
C VAL A 145 9.10 -20.52 3.67
N VAL A 146 9.24 -19.98 4.88
CA VAL A 146 10.19 -20.44 5.90
C VAL A 146 9.42 -20.81 7.16
N GLU A 147 9.85 -21.87 7.84
CA GLU A 147 9.21 -22.28 9.09
C GLU A 147 9.47 -21.29 10.24
N GLY A 148 10.72 -20.83 10.35
CA GLY A 148 11.13 -19.76 11.26
C GLY A 148 12.47 -19.17 10.83
N VAL A 149 12.71 -17.89 11.14
CA VAL A 149 13.93 -17.19 10.73
C VAL A 149 15.15 -17.57 11.60
N VAL A 150 14.91 -17.97 12.85
CA VAL A 150 15.96 -18.34 13.82
C VAL A 150 15.55 -19.62 14.57
N THR A 151 16.49 -20.53 14.78
CA THR A 151 16.29 -21.84 15.46
C THR A 151 16.28 -21.78 17.00
N GLY A 152 15.95 -20.63 17.61
CA GLY A 152 15.88 -20.54 19.07
C GLY A 152 15.37 -19.22 19.61
N ASP A 153 15.22 -19.13 20.93
CA ASP A 153 14.61 -17.99 21.63
C ASP A 153 15.51 -16.74 21.69
N LYS A 154 16.75 -16.84 21.18
CA LYS A 154 17.74 -15.74 21.22
C LYS A 154 17.85 -15.07 19.85
N PRO A 155 17.68 -13.75 19.76
CA PRO A 155 17.81 -13.04 18.50
C PRO A 155 19.27 -13.06 18.00
N SER A 156 19.47 -13.43 16.74
CA SER A 156 20.79 -13.55 16.12
C SER A 156 20.76 -13.15 14.65
N THR A 157 21.26 -11.94 14.35
CA THR A 157 21.35 -11.37 13.00
C THR A 157 22.19 -12.24 12.06
N LYS A 158 23.28 -12.83 12.56
CA LYS A 158 24.19 -13.67 11.76
C LYS A 158 23.49 -14.92 11.23
N SER A 159 22.69 -15.58 12.07
CA SER A 159 21.93 -16.77 11.68
C SER A 159 20.88 -16.43 10.62
N ALA A 160 20.13 -15.36 10.84
CA ALA A 160 19.10 -14.90 9.92
C ALA A 160 19.66 -14.50 8.55
N LEU A 161 20.81 -13.80 8.50
CA LEU A 161 21.47 -13.44 7.25
C LEU A 161 22.02 -14.65 6.49
N THR A 162 22.51 -15.65 7.21
CA THR A 162 23.03 -16.88 6.59
C THR A 162 21.89 -17.70 5.98
N LEU A 163 20.74 -17.75 6.65
CA LEU A 163 19.51 -18.32 6.10
C LEU A 163 19.09 -17.57 4.84
N LEU A 164 18.95 -16.24 4.91
CA LEU A 164 18.51 -15.43 3.77
C LEU A 164 19.46 -15.54 2.57
N ALA A 165 20.76 -15.59 2.81
CA ALA A 165 21.75 -15.77 1.75
C ALA A 165 21.67 -17.14 1.06
N LYS A 166 21.17 -18.18 1.74
CA LYS A 166 20.90 -19.49 1.12
C LYS A 166 19.61 -19.49 0.29
N LEU A 167 18.63 -18.68 0.68
CA LEU A 167 17.33 -18.61 -0.01
C LEU A 167 17.40 -17.74 -1.26
N THR A 168 18.02 -16.58 -1.15
CA THR A 168 17.96 -15.53 -2.17
C THR A 168 19.31 -14.87 -2.33
N GLU A 169 19.81 -14.79 -3.57
CA GLU A 169 21.01 -14.02 -3.92
C GLU A 169 20.71 -12.54 -4.18
N ARG A 170 19.42 -12.16 -4.19
CA ARG A 170 18.97 -10.82 -4.57
C ARG A 170 19.18 -9.79 -3.46
N PRO A 171 19.37 -8.50 -3.83
CA PRO A 171 19.79 -7.48 -2.88
C PRO A 171 18.68 -6.98 -1.96
N ARG A 172 17.39 -7.05 -2.35
CA ARG A 172 16.28 -6.55 -1.54
C ARG A 172 15.27 -7.64 -1.24
N VAL A 173 15.10 -7.93 0.05
CA VAL A 173 14.19 -8.98 0.52
C VAL A 173 13.15 -8.39 1.47
N LEU A 174 11.88 -8.72 1.24
CA LEU A 174 10.80 -8.45 2.18
C LEU A 174 10.56 -9.70 3.03
N VAL A 175 10.70 -9.60 4.34
CA VAL A 175 10.35 -10.67 5.27
C VAL A 175 9.05 -10.32 5.98
N VAL A 176 8.04 -11.17 5.81
CA VAL A 176 6.72 -11.05 6.41
C VAL A 176 6.64 -11.98 7.62
N LEU A 177 6.40 -11.38 8.78
CA LEU A 177 6.38 -12.04 10.08
C LEU A 177 4.96 -12.00 10.68
N GLU A 178 4.72 -12.88 11.64
CA GLU A 178 3.56 -12.77 12.52
C GLU A 178 3.82 -11.69 13.59
N ARG A 179 2.76 -11.03 14.08
CA ARG A 179 2.87 -9.94 15.06
C ARG A 179 3.54 -10.35 16.38
N GLY A 180 3.46 -11.63 16.78
CA GLY A 180 4.07 -12.15 18.00
C GLY A 180 5.55 -12.55 17.89
N ASP A 181 6.13 -12.56 16.68
CA ASP A 181 7.49 -13.04 16.47
C ASP A 181 8.54 -11.91 16.61
N ASP A 182 8.81 -11.55 17.86
CA ASP A 182 9.81 -10.53 18.20
C ASP A 182 11.24 -11.00 17.94
N VAL A 183 11.51 -12.30 18.04
CA VAL A 183 12.87 -12.85 17.87
C VAL A 183 13.32 -12.66 16.41
N SER A 184 12.48 -13.02 15.45
CA SER A 184 12.76 -12.82 14.02
C SER A 184 12.83 -11.34 13.67
N ARG A 185 11.93 -10.52 14.23
CA ARG A 185 11.91 -9.07 13.98
C ARG A 185 13.18 -8.38 14.48
N LEU A 186 13.63 -8.69 15.70
CA LEU A 186 14.86 -8.14 16.28
C LEU A 186 16.11 -8.62 15.52
N SER A 187 16.10 -9.85 15.04
CA SER A 187 17.21 -10.44 14.27
C SER A 187 17.38 -9.81 12.89
N LEU A 188 16.32 -9.29 12.28
CA LEU A 188 16.36 -8.76 10.91
C LEU A 188 16.33 -7.24 10.80
N ARG A 189 15.86 -6.51 11.83
CA ARG A 189 15.69 -5.04 11.77
C ARG A 189 16.96 -4.26 11.41
N ASN A 190 18.14 -4.79 11.70
CA ASN A 190 19.42 -4.10 11.44
C ASN A 190 19.92 -4.27 9.99
N ALA A 191 19.41 -5.24 9.23
CA ALA A 191 19.90 -5.53 7.90
C ALA A 191 19.35 -4.52 6.87
N SER A 192 20.23 -3.77 6.21
CA SER A 192 19.83 -2.74 5.22
C SER A 192 19.16 -3.32 3.98
N ALA A 193 19.52 -4.54 3.59
CA ALA A 193 18.96 -5.29 2.48
C ALA A 193 17.55 -5.84 2.78
N VAL A 194 17.15 -5.91 4.05
CA VAL A 194 15.94 -6.62 4.48
C VAL A 194 14.94 -5.64 5.08
N ARG A 195 13.73 -5.63 4.51
CA ARG A 195 12.57 -4.97 5.14
C ARG A 195 11.79 -6.03 5.92
N THR A 196 11.53 -5.78 7.19
CA THR A 196 10.58 -6.59 7.96
C THR A 196 9.22 -5.91 8.02
N LEU A 197 8.16 -6.67 7.79
CA LEU A 197 6.78 -6.25 8.00
C LEU A 197 6.01 -7.34 8.74
N THR A 198 4.94 -6.92 9.40
CA THR A 198 3.93 -7.85 9.93
C THR A 198 2.90 -8.14 8.85
N MET A 199 2.27 -9.30 8.89
CA MET A 199 1.27 -9.74 7.90
C MET A 199 0.11 -8.76 7.72
N ASP A 200 -0.28 -8.03 8.77
CA ASP A 200 -1.37 -7.06 8.73
C ASP A 200 -0.97 -5.69 8.15
N GLN A 201 0.32 -5.39 8.13
CA GLN A 201 0.89 -4.15 7.55
C GLN A 201 1.42 -4.36 6.12
N LEU A 202 1.20 -5.54 5.54
CA LEU A 202 1.64 -5.84 4.19
C LEU A 202 0.99 -4.88 3.18
N ASN A 203 1.82 -4.21 2.38
CA ASN A 203 1.38 -3.16 1.47
C ASN A 203 1.99 -3.34 0.07
N THR A 204 1.41 -2.67 -0.92
CA THR A 204 1.82 -2.80 -2.32
C THR A 204 3.20 -2.21 -2.59
N TYR A 205 3.56 -1.10 -1.94
CA TYR A 205 4.86 -0.44 -2.15
C TYR A 205 6.04 -1.33 -1.74
N ASP A 206 5.98 -1.93 -0.55
CA ASP A 206 7.08 -2.73 0.00
C ASP A 206 7.26 -4.05 -0.77
N VAL A 207 6.16 -4.64 -1.28
CA VAL A 207 6.23 -5.83 -2.16
C VAL A 207 6.92 -5.51 -3.49
N LEU A 208 6.69 -4.32 -4.05
CA LEU A 208 7.31 -3.92 -5.31
C LEU A 208 8.76 -3.46 -5.15
N LEU A 209 9.09 -2.84 -4.02
CA LEU A 209 10.45 -2.40 -3.71
C LEU A 209 11.39 -3.59 -3.52
N SER A 210 10.87 -4.69 -2.97
CA SER A 210 11.62 -5.93 -2.76
C SER A 210 11.59 -6.82 -4.00
N ASP A 211 12.71 -7.52 -4.20
CA ASP A 211 12.87 -8.44 -5.32
C ASP A 211 12.23 -9.80 -4.96
N ASP A 212 12.53 -10.30 -3.75
CA ASP A 212 12.00 -11.55 -3.21
C ASP A 212 11.18 -11.30 -1.93
N VAL A 213 10.12 -12.09 -1.74
CA VAL A 213 9.22 -12.02 -0.58
C VAL A 213 9.29 -13.34 0.18
N VAL A 214 9.68 -13.26 1.45
CA VAL A 214 9.82 -14.41 2.35
C VAL A 214 8.73 -14.34 3.41
N PHE A 215 7.86 -15.35 3.46
CA PHE A 215 6.85 -15.49 4.50
C PHE A 215 7.30 -16.50 5.55
N THR A 216 7.01 -16.24 6.83
CA THR A 216 6.95 -17.33 7.80
C THR A 216 5.67 -18.14 7.58
N LYS A 217 5.71 -19.46 7.82
CA LYS A 217 4.55 -20.34 7.66
C LYS A 217 3.34 -19.81 8.43
N ALA A 218 3.53 -19.46 9.70
CA ALA A 218 2.49 -18.88 10.54
C ALA A 218 1.91 -17.57 9.97
N ALA A 219 2.76 -16.70 9.42
CA ALA A 219 2.31 -15.44 8.81
C ALA A 219 1.51 -15.68 7.53
N LEU A 220 1.89 -16.66 6.71
CA LEU A 220 1.18 -17.02 5.48
C LEU A 220 -0.21 -17.58 5.80
N ASP A 221 -0.31 -18.51 6.76
CA ASP A 221 -1.57 -19.11 7.17
C ASP A 221 -2.53 -18.04 7.72
N ALA A 222 -2.03 -17.14 8.58
CA ALA A 222 -2.78 -16.02 9.11
C ALA A 222 -3.24 -15.03 8.01
N PHE A 223 -2.38 -14.76 7.02
CA PHE A 223 -2.69 -13.88 5.90
C PHE A 223 -3.80 -14.45 5.01
N VAL A 224 -3.73 -15.75 4.70
CA VAL A 224 -4.77 -16.45 3.92
C VAL A 224 -6.09 -16.44 4.67
N ALA A 225 -6.10 -16.76 5.98
CA ALA A 225 -7.30 -16.73 6.81
C ALA A 225 -7.95 -15.33 6.91
N GLY A 226 -7.14 -14.27 7.00
CA GLY A 226 -7.64 -12.89 7.00
C GLY A 226 -8.26 -12.47 5.67
N SER A 227 -7.79 -13.03 4.55
CA SER A 227 -8.23 -12.66 3.20
C SER A 227 -9.61 -13.20 2.81
N SER A 228 -10.03 -14.35 3.38
CA SER A 228 -11.34 -14.97 3.13
C SER A 228 -12.48 -14.31 3.92
N THR A 229 -12.19 -13.81 5.12
CA THR A 229 -13.20 -13.23 6.02
C THR A 229 -13.73 -11.87 5.54
N GLY A 230 -12.95 -11.12 4.75
CA GLY A 230 -13.33 -9.80 4.23
C GLY A 230 -14.44 -9.79 3.17
N GLY A 231 -14.89 -10.96 2.69
CA GLY A 231 -15.95 -11.10 1.68
C GLY A 231 -17.36 -11.30 2.25
N SER A 232 -17.49 -11.86 3.46
CA SER A 232 -18.79 -12.31 3.98
C SER A 232 -19.52 -11.31 4.89
N ALA A 233 -18.91 -10.16 5.22
CA ALA A 233 -19.48 -9.20 6.17
C ALA A 233 -20.18 -7.99 5.53
N SER A 234 -20.48 -8.01 4.22
CA SER A 234 -21.03 -6.84 3.50
C SER A 234 -22.39 -7.03 2.82
N SER A 235 -23.11 -8.13 3.08
CA SER A 235 -24.44 -8.36 2.48
C SER A 235 -25.63 -8.17 3.42
N GLU A 236 -25.43 -7.91 4.71
CA GLU A 236 -26.55 -7.81 5.68
C GLU A 236 -26.77 -6.39 6.26
N ALA A 237 -25.88 -5.43 5.98
CA ALA A 237 -25.96 -4.09 6.55
C ALA A 237 -26.66 -3.03 5.67
N ASP A 238 -27.00 -3.34 4.41
CA ASP A 238 -27.61 -2.38 3.47
C ASP A 238 -29.15 -2.45 3.40
N THR A 239 -29.80 -3.36 4.15
CA THR A 239 -31.28 -3.51 4.13
C THR A 239 -31.98 -2.88 5.34
N ALA A 240 -31.23 -2.37 6.33
CA ALA A 240 -31.81 -1.84 7.58
C ALA A 240 -31.92 -0.31 7.62
N VAL A 241 -31.31 0.42 6.67
CA VAL A 241 -31.27 1.89 6.70
C VAL A 241 -32.45 2.54 5.95
N ASP A 242 -33.13 1.81 5.07
CA ASP A 242 -34.31 2.31 4.35
C ASP A 242 -35.64 2.11 5.11
N ALA A 243 -35.65 1.37 6.23
CA ALA A 243 -36.87 1.12 7.01
C ALA A 243 -37.12 2.16 8.13
N GLU A 244 -36.09 2.87 8.60
CA GLU A 244 -36.24 3.86 9.70
C GLU A 244 -36.54 5.29 9.19
N ALA A 245 -36.53 5.53 7.87
CA ALA A 245 -36.77 6.86 7.30
C ALA A 245 -38.25 7.21 7.07
N GLU A 246 -39.18 6.26 7.22
CA GLU A 246 -40.63 6.50 7.02
C GLU A 246 -41.39 6.83 8.32
N GLU A 247 -40.82 6.60 9.51
CA GLU A 247 -41.54 6.79 10.79
C GLU A 247 -41.40 8.20 11.41
N GLU A 248 -40.52 9.07 10.91
CA GLU A 248 -40.38 10.47 11.41
C GLU A 248 -41.22 11.51 10.62
N SER A 249 -42.12 11.07 9.73
CA SER A 249 -42.92 11.98 8.88
C SER A 249 -44.45 11.92 9.07
N GLN A 250 -44.95 11.41 10.20
CA GLN A 250 -46.37 11.51 10.58
C GLN A 250 -46.59 12.15 11.95
#